data_AF-A0A0G0MD60-F1
#
_entry.id   AF-A0A0G0MD60-F1
#
_cell.length_a   1.000
_cell.length_b   1.000
_cell.length_c   1.000
_cell.angle_alpha   90.00
_cell.angle_beta   90.00
_cell.angle_gamma   90.00
#
_symmetry.space_group_name_H-M   'P 1'
#
loop_
_entity.id
_entity.type
_entity.pdbx_description
1 polymer ?
#
loop_
_entity_poly.entity_id
_entity_poly.type
_entity_poly.pdbx_seq_one_letter_code
_entity_poly.pdbx_strand_id
1 'polypeptide(L)'
;MPKSKRSRYFKIKSGDAIVFLLVTGKEKVYTIVQFVHHYPDFRTMLQKEGPKKVLSSGGNIEQGVASYNSLSGYKELVKKYGVFAFGIKAT
;
A
#
# COMPACT_ATOMS: atom_id res chain seq x y z
N MET A 1 -6.93 23.48 12.03
CA MET A 1 -6.03 22.87 11.01
C MET A 1 -6.84 22.06 10.02
N PRO A 2 -6.71 22.27 8.70
CA PRO A 2 -7.37 21.39 7.73
C PRO A 2 -6.74 20.00 7.85
N LYS A 3 -7.53 18.99 8.24
CA LYS A 3 -7.08 17.59 8.33
C LYS A 3 -6.63 17.16 6.93
N SER A 4 -5.32 17.09 6.69
CA SER A 4 -4.83 16.64 5.39
C SER A 4 -5.36 15.22 5.12
N LYS A 5 -5.89 14.97 3.91
CA LYS A 5 -6.44 13.67 3.47
C LYS A 5 -5.47 12.49 3.69
N ARG A 6 -4.18 12.79 3.90
CA ARG A 6 -3.05 11.86 4.09
C ARG A 6 -2.93 11.31 5.51
N SER A 7 -3.53 11.96 6.52
CA SER A 7 -3.52 11.43 7.91
C SER A 7 -4.38 10.18 8.10
N ARG A 8 -5.20 9.81 7.11
CA ARG A 8 -6.15 8.69 7.23
C ARG A 8 -5.45 7.34 7.26
N TYR A 9 -4.37 7.16 6.50
CA TYR A 9 -3.64 5.89 6.44
C TYR A 9 -2.93 5.56 7.75
N PHE A 10 -2.45 6.57 8.49
CA PHE A 10 -1.84 6.41 9.82
C PHE A 10 -2.82 5.92 10.89
N LYS A 11 -4.14 6.00 10.65
CA LYS A 11 -5.17 5.57 11.59
C LYS A 11 -5.71 4.18 11.31
N ILE A 12 -5.39 3.62 10.13
CA ILE A 12 -5.81 2.27 9.75
C ILE A 12 -5.07 1.28 10.65
N LYS A 13 -5.80 0.32 11.18
CA LYS A 13 -5.28 -0.74 12.05
C LYS A 13 -5.88 -2.09 11.68
N SER A 14 -5.29 -3.16 12.25
CA SER A 14 -5.85 -4.51 12.11
C SER A 14 -7.31 -4.55 12.58
N GLY A 15 -8.13 -5.31 11.86
CA GLY A 15 -9.58 -5.39 12.06
C GLY A 15 -10.40 -4.34 11.30
N ASP A 16 -9.79 -3.25 10.82
CA ASP A 16 -10.50 -2.28 9.99
C ASP A 16 -10.87 -2.89 8.62
N ALA A 17 -11.93 -2.37 8.01
CA ALA A 17 -12.37 -2.78 6.67
C ALA A 17 -11.85 -1.81 5.59
N ILE A 18 -11.31 -2.37 4.50
CA ILE A 18 -11.02 -1.65 3.26
C ILE A 18 -11.96 -2.18 2.18
N VAL A 19 -12.69 -1.27 1.53
CA VAL A 19 -13.63 -1.61 0.45
C VAL A 19 -13.07 -1.10 -0.86
N PHE A 20 -12.78 -2.01 -1.78
CA PHE A 20 -12.38 -1.67 -3.15
C PHE A 20 -13.62 -1.54 -4.03
N LEU A 21 -13.68 -0.48 -4.82
CA LEU A 21 -14.75 -0.25 -5.79
C LEU A 21 -14.22 -0.62 -7.18
N LEU A 22 -14.92 -1.50 -7.90
CA LEU A 22 -14.59 -1.76 -9.30
C LEU A 22 -14.98 -0.55 -10.14
N VAL A 23 -14.02 -0.01 -10.90
CA VAL A 23 -14.23 1.20 -11.72
C VAL A 23 -15.25 0.96 -12.83
N THR A 24 -15.35 -0.28 -13.33
CA THR A 24 -16.20 -0.66 -14.47
C THR A 24 -17.62 -1.07 -14.06
N GLY A 25 -17.99 -1.01 -12.77
CA GLY A 25 -19.29 -1.50 -12.30
C GLY A 25 -19.71 -0.95 -10.94
N LYS A 26 -20.73 -1.58 -10.34
CA LYS A 26 -21.20 -1.29 -8.97
C LYS A 26 -20.68 -2.27 -7.92
N GLU A 27 -19.86 -3.23 -8.34
CA GLU A 27 -19.34 -4.27 -7.48
C GLU A 27 -18.30 -3.74 -6.48
N LYS A 28 -18.29 -4.35 -5.30
CA LYS A 28 -17.42 -4.00 -4.18
C LYS A 28 -16.71 -5.26 -3.70
N VAL A 29 -15.41 -5.13 -3.46
CA VAL A 29 -14.63 -6.16 -2.77
C VAL A 29 -14.43 -5.69 -1.34
N TYR A 30 -15.01 -6.43 -0.40
CA TYR A 30 -14.84 -6.19 1.03
C TYR A 30 -13.60 -6.93 1.51
N THR A 31 -12.76 -6.25 2.28
CA THR A 31 -11.54 -6.82 2.83
C THR A 31 -11.34 -6.38 4.28
N ILE A 32 -10.70 -7.23 5.08
CA ILE A 32 -10.30 -6.93 6.45
C ILE A 32 -8.78 -6.82 6.52
N VAL A 33 -8.32 -5.73 7.14
CA VAL A 33 -6.90 -5.51 7.43
C VAL A 33 -6.45 -6.51 8.48
N GLN A 34 -5.48 -7.35 8.13
CA GLN A 34 -4.86 -8.33 9.01
C GLN A 34 -3.71 -7.70 9.79
N PHE A 35 -2.88 -6.90 9.12
CA PHE A 35 -1.73 -6.21 9.71
C PHE A 35 -1.42 -4.91 8.97
N VAL A 36 -0.67 -4.05 9.64
CA VAL A 36 -0.16 -2.79 9.10
C VAL A 36 1.32 -2.67 9.45
N HIS A 37 2.19 -2.59 8.45
CA HIS A 37 3.61 -2.30 8.64
C HIS A 37 3.98 -0.99 7.96
N HIS A 38 4.93 -0.26 8.56
CA HIS A 38 5.43 1.01 8.05
C HIS A 38 6.94 0.93 7.83
N TYR A 39 7.39 1.36 6.65
CA TYR A 39 8.77 1.26 6.20
C TYR A 39 9.30 2.60 5.72
N PRO A 40 10.62 2.85 5.82
CA PRO A 40 11.22 4.10 5.34
C PRO A 40 11.17 4.23 3.81
N ASP A 41 11.24 3.11 3.08
CA ASP A 41 11.29 3.10 1.63
C ASP A 41 10.72 1.81 1.01
N PHE A 42 10.55 1.82 -0.32
CA PHE A 42 10.03 0.67 -1.07
C PHE A 42 10.97 -0.55 -1.02
N ARG A 43 12.30 -0.35 -0.98
CA ARG A 43 13.25 -1.46 -0.98
C ARG A 43 13.13 -2.26 0.30
N THR A 44 13.11 -1.59 1.45
CA THR A 44 12.97 -2.18 2.77
C THR A 44 11.66 -2.94 2.89
N MET A 45 10.55 -2.34 2.40
CA MET A 45 9.25 -2.99 2.36
C MET A 45 9.27 -4.26 1.50
N LEU A 46 9.81 -4.20 0.28
CA LEU A 46 9.86 -5.34 -0.62
C LEU A 46 10.78 -6.47 -0.12
N GLN A 47 11.85 -6.15 0.62
CA GLN A 47 12.72 -7.14 1.27
C GLN A 47 12.00 -7.87 2.42
N LYS A 48 11.13 -7.19 3.17
CA LYS A 48 10.42 -7.75 4.31
C LYS A 48 9.15 -8.50 3.91
N GLU A 49 8.33 -7.89 3.06
CA GLU A 49 7.04 -8.45 2.63
C GLU A 49 7.20 -9.46 1.49
N GLY A 50 8.23 -9.28 0.67
CA GLY A 50 8.48 -10.08 -0.52
C GLY A 50 7.71 -9.55 -1.75
N PRO A 51 8.38 -9.35 -2.90
CA PRO A 51 7.77 -8.73 -4.08
C PRO A 51 6.56 -9.51 -4.62
N LYS A 52 6.58 -10.85 -4.52
CA LYS A 52 5.48 -11.72 -4.99
C LYS A 52 4.15 -11.51 -4.24
N LYS A 53 4.19 -11.02 -3.00
CA LYS A 53 2.98 -10.77 -2.20
C LYS A 53 2.40 -9.37 -2.43
N VAL A 54 3.23 -8.43 -2.87
CA VAL A 54 2.88 -7.00 -2.94
C VAL A 54 2.66 -6.53 -4.39
N LEU A 55 3.44 -7.06 -5.34
CA LEU A 55 3.35 -6.69 -6.75
C LEU A 55 2.47 -7.69 -7.49
N SER A 56 1.35 -7.23 -8.04
CA SER A 56 0.46 -8.06 -8.85
C SER A 56 1.13 -8.58 -10.14
N SER A 57 2.08 -7.81 -10.68
CA SER A 57 2.91 -8.21 -11.82
C SER A 57 3.99 -9.24 -11.46
N GLY A 58 4.18 -9.54 -10.17
CA GLY A 58 5.35 -10.25 -9.68
C GLY A 58 6.65 -9.45 -9.90
N GLY A 59 7.76 -10.18 -10.05
CA GLY A 59 9.09 -9.61 -10.30
C GLY A 59 10.02 -9.67 -9.09
N ASN A 60 11.17 -9.00 -9.23
CA ASN A 60 12.17 -8.89 -8.17
C ASN A 60 12.15 -7.51 -7.48
N ILE A 61 12.98 -7.34 -6.45
CA ILE A 61 13.03 -6.10 -5.65
C ILE A 61 13.35 -4.88 -6.53
N GLU A 62 14.31 -4.98 -7.45
CA GLU A 62 14.72 -3.85 -8.30
C GLU A 62 13.61 -3.40 -9.23
N GLN A 63 12.94 -4.36 -9.87
CA GLN A 63 11.78 -4.08 -10.74
C GLN A 63 10.65 -3.43 -9.95
N GLY A 64 10.39 -3.89 -8.72
CA GLY A 64 9.39 -3.29 -7.84
C GLY A 64 9.72 -1.85 -7.45
N VAL A 65 10.96 -1.59 -7.03
CA VAL A 65 11.42 -0.23 -6.69
C VAL A 65 11.32 0.70 -7.90
N ALA A 66 11.72 0.24 -9.09
CA ALA A 66 11.61 1.02 -10.32
C ALA A 66 10.13 1.31 -10.67
N SER A 67 9.26 0.31 -10.55
CA SER A 67 7.82 0.44 -10.79
C SER A 67 7.16 1.45 -9.84
N TYR A 68 7.45 1.41 -8.54
CA TYR A 68 6.91 2.41 -7.62
C TYR A 68 7.45 3.82 -7.86
N ASN A 69 8.74 3.94 -8.20
CA ASN A 69 9.35 5.24 -8.45
C ASN A 69 8.91 5.88 -9.78
N SER A 70 8.38 5.11 -10.73
CA SER A 70 7.81 5.66 -11.97
C SER A 70 6.42 6.26 -11.76
N LEU A 71 5.74 5.94 -10.65
CA LEU A 71 4.47 6.55 -10.30
C LEU A 71 4.67 8.02 -9.89
N SER A 72 3.91 8.91 -10.53
CA SER A 72 4.02 10.35 -10.32
C SER A 72 3.88 10.73 -8.84
N GLY A 73 4.90 11.44 -8.33
CA GLY A 73 4.96 11.92 -6.95
C GLY A 73 5.36 10.89 -5.89
N TYR A 74 5.40 9.59 -6.20
CA TYR A 74 5.70 8.56 -5.18
C TYR A 74 7.13 8.70 -4.65
N LYS A 75 8.11 8.97 -5.52
CA LYS A 75 9.51 9.15 -5.14
C LYS A 75 9.75 10.25 -4.11
N GLU A 76 8.97 11.33 -4.15
CA GLU A 76 9.09 12.42 -3.17
C GLU A 76 8.23 12.19 -1.93
N LEU A 77 7.05 11.57 -2.09
CA LEU A 77 6.18 11.25 -0.96
C LEU A 77 6.79 10.19 -0.05
N VAL A 78 7.46 9.18 -0.60
CA VAL A 78 8.08 8.12 0.19
C VAL A 78 9.20 8.66 1.09
N LYS A 79 10.02 9.60 0.61
CA LYS A 79 11.04 10.26 1.44
C LYS A 79 10.44 10.99 2.63
N LYS A 80 9.23 11.54 2.48
CA LYS A 80 8.55 12.34 3.50
C LYS A 80 7.73 11.51 4.48
N TYR A 81 7.11 10.43 4.01
CA TYR A 81 6.10 9.70 4.77
C TYR A 81 6.36 8.20 4.92
N GLY A 82 7.38 7.66 4.26
CA GLY A 82 7.60 6.22 4.16
C GLY A 82 6.51 5.50 3.35
N VAL A 83 6.39 4.19 3.58
CA VAL A 83 5.49 3.28 2.87
C VAL A 83 4.72 2.45 3.88
N PHE A 84 3.40 2.37 3.73
CA PHE A 84 2.57 1.43 4.47
C PHE A 84 2.34 0.16 3.64
N ALA A 85 2.56 -1.00 4.24
CA ALA A 85 2.13 -2.29 3.74
C ALA A 85 0.92 -2.76 4.55
N PHE A 86 -0.21 -2.93 3.88
CA PHE A 86 -1.44 -3.45 4.48
C PHE A 86 -1.63 -4.90 4.05
N GLY A 87 -1.56 -5.81 5.01
CA GLY A 87 -2.02 -7.19 4.80
C GLY A 87 -3.54 -7.19 4.81
N ILE A 88 -4.17 -7.63 3.72
CA ILE A 88 -5.63 -7.66 3.59
C ILE A 88 -6.12 -9.06 3.25
N LYS A 89 -7.32 -9.40 3.71
CA LYS A 89 -8.02 -10.64 3.37
C LYS A 89 -9.40 -10.30 2.85
N ALA A 90 -9.75 -10.79 1.66
CA ALA A 90 -11.10 -10.67 1.13
C ALA A 90 -12.09 -11.49 1.98
N THR A 91 -13.29 -10.94 2.14
CA THR A 91 -14.41 -11.55 2.89
C THR A 91 -15.55 -11.89 1.96
#